data_AF-A0A9D9PXH2-F1
#
_entry.id   AF-A0A9D9PXH2-F1
#
_cell.length_a   1.000
_cell.length_b   1.000
_cell.length_c   1.000
_cell.angle_alpha   90.00
_cell.angle_beta   90.00
_cell.angle_gamma   90.00
#
_symmetry.space_group_name_H-M   'P 1'
#
loop_
_entity.id
_entity.type
_entity.pdbx_description
1 polymer ?
#
loop_
_entity_poly.entity_id
_entity_poly.type
_entity_poly.pdbx_seq_one_letter_code
_entity_poly.pdbx_strand_id
1 'polypeptide(L)'
;MVQPWVDAGRKPTKPVKLKLTYSFEVEALPAAESRLQLALERPDLYTITLNGKKVANKSKGYWVDPAIQTVPLKVADLKLGTNYLVLECDYHELLPGLEAMYLLGDFGVKGARTMTSLPEALDLGDWCSQGLPNYSGNVTYHVDFQLSKLKKGERVAVDFGKWAGALLGVRANGGELKLVGWAPYRVDITDQLKTGVNCLELVVLASRRNVFG
;
A
#
# COMPACT_ATOMS: atom_id res chain seq x y z
N MET A 1 14.15 -29.02 15.63
CA MET A 1 13.30 -27.80 15.54
C MET A 1 11.91 -28.24 15.97
N VAL A 2 11.41 -27.73 17.10
CA VAL A 2 10.06 -28.09 17.60
C VAL A 2 9.10 -27.02 17.08
N GLN A 3 7.96 -27.45 16.55
CA GLN A 3 6.96 -26.56 15.99
C GLN A 3 6.37 -25.66 17.10
N PRO A 4 6.17 -24.33 16.88
CA PRO A 4 5.82 -23.37 17.92
C PRO A 4 4.51 -23.67 18.69
N TRP A 5 3.58 -24.41 18.09
CA TRP A 5 2.30 -24.79 18.73
C TRP A 5 2.42 -25.99 19.68
N VAL A 6 3.57 -26.65 19.74
CA VAL A 6 3.89 -27.65 20.78
C VAL A 6 4.40 -26.90 22.01
N ASP A 7 3.59 -25.97 22.52
CA ASP A 7 3.91 -25.21 23.72
C ASP A 7 3.39 -25.98 24.95
N ALA A 8 4.30 -26.75 25.55
CA ALA A 8 4.03 -27.55 26.75
C ALA A 8 4.11 -26.72 28.06
N GLY A 9 3.78 -25.42 28.02
CA GLY A 9 3.94 -24.52 29.16
C GLY A 9 5.40 -24.23 29.48
N ARG A 10 6.25 -24.16 28.46
CA ARG A 10 7.68 -23.87 28.63
C ARG A 10 7.87 -22.42 29.08
N LYS A 11 8.78 -22.22 30.03
CA LYS A 11 9.18 -20.88 30.47
C LYS A 11 10.44 -20.43 29.74
N PRO A 12 10.56 -19.15 29.37
CA PRO A 12 11.78 -18.62 28.77
C PRO A 12 12.95 -18.79 29.73
N THR A 13 14.07 -19.29 29.22
CA THR A 13 15.25 -19.57 30.05
C THR A 13 16.29 -18.46 29.99
N LYS A 14 16.31 -17.66 28.91
CA LYS A 14 17.31 -16.62 28.66
C LYS A 14 16.72 -15.38 27.99
N PRO A 15 15.83 -14.61 28.66
CA PRO A 15 15.33 -13.37 28.10
C PRO A 15 16.44 -12.33 27.97
N VAL A 16 16.46 -11.61 26.85
CA VAL A 16 17.37 -10.50 26.58
C VAL A 16 16.55 -9.26 26.27
N LYS A 17 16.90 -8.13 26.88
CA LYS A 17 16.31 -6.82 26.53
C LYS A 17 16.71 -6.47 25.11
N LEU A 18 15.75 -6.48 24.20
CA LEU A 18 15.92 -6.12 22.80
C LEU A 18 15.32 -4.74 22.55
N LYS A 19 16.04 -3.91 21.79
CA LYS A 19 15.58 -2.62 21.29
C LYS A 19 15.88 -2.50 19.80
N LEU A 20 14.84 -2.37 18.99
CA LEU A 20 14.92 -2.12 17.56
C LEU A 20 14.57 -0.66 17.31
N THR A 21 15.47 0.08 16.67
CA THR A 21 15.29 1.52 16.37
C THR A 21 15.35 1.73 14.88
N TYR A 22 14.27 2.27 14.31
CA TYR A 22 14.10 2.51 12.89
C TYR A 22 13.98 4.02 12.65
N SER A 23 14.88 4.55 11.82
CA SER A 23 14.88 5.98 11.46
C SER A 23 14.34 6.20 10.05
N PHE A 24 13.51 7.22 9.89
CA PHE A 24 13.04 7.69 8.59
C PHE A 24 12.97 9.22 8.57
N GLU A 25 13.08 9.80 7.39
CA GLU A 25 12.97 11.25 7.20
C GLU A 25 11.55 11.62 6.83
N VAL A 26 11.10 12.80 7.26
CA VAL A 26 9.81 13.38 6.90
C VAL A 26 10.05 14.76 6.30
N GLU A 27 9.82 14.89 5.00
CA GLU A 27 9.92 16.18 4.29
C GLU A 27 8.58 16.92 4.26
N ALA A 28 7.48 16.19 4.28
CA ALA A 28 6.13 16.73 4.37
C ALA A 28 5.29 15.87 5.30
N LEU A 29 4.57 16.54 6.20
CA LEU A 29 3.63 15.87 7.09
C LEU A 29 2.31 15.60 6.35
N PRO A 30 1.70 14.42 6.53
CA PRO A 30 0.32 14.19 6.11
C PRO A 30 -0.64 15.18 6.78
N ALA A 31 -1.88 15.26 6.27
CA ALA A 31 -2.91 16.02 6.97
C ALA A 31 -3.13 15.44 8.38
N ALA A 32 -3.53 16.28 9.33
CA ALA A 32 -3.58 15.88 10.74
C ALA A 32 -4.56 14.72 11.00
N GLU A 33 -5.60 14.66 10.19
CA GLU A 33 -6.67 13.67 10.16
C GLU A 33 -6.39 12.48 9.23
N SER A 34 -5.29 12.52 8.46
CA SER A 34 -4.90 11.41 7.59
C SER A 34 -4.68 10.13 8.38
N ARG A 35 -4.94 8.99 7.73
CA ARG A 35 -4.71 7.70 8.35
C ARG A 35 -3.20 7.47 8.46
N LEU A 36 -2.74 7.16 9.67
CA LEU A 36 -1.38 6.71 9.94
C LEU A 36 -1.42 5.49 10.85
N GLN A 37 -0.79 4.40 10.43
CA GLN A 37 -0.83 3.12 11.14
C GLN A 37 0.52 2.43 11.05
N LEU A 38 0.88 1.72 12.11
CA LEU A 38 1.97 0.75 12.07
C LEU A 38 1.35 -0.65 11.90
N ALA A 39 1.86 -1.41 10.94
CA ALA A 39 1.46 -2.79 10.71
C ALA A 39 2.64 -3.73 11.03
N LEU A 40 2.41 -4.71 11.89
CA LEU A 40 3.42 -5.65 12.37
C LEU A 40 2.76 -6.87 13.00
N GLU A 41 3.50 -7.98 13.06
CA GLU A 41 3.03 -9.14 13.80
C GLU A 41 3.13 -8.94 15.31
N ARG A 42 2.12 -9.43 16.03
CA ARG A 42 2.08 -9.48 17.50
C ARG A 42 2.54 -8.19 18.19
N PRO A 43 1.89 -7.03 17.89
CA PRO A 43 2.21 -5.75 18.53
C PRO A 43 2.15 -5.82 20.06
N ASP A 44 1.33 -6.70 20.61
CA ASP A 44 1.19 -6.95 22.05
C ASP A 44 2.49 -7.37 22.75
N LEU A 45 3.45 -7.94 22.01
CA LEU A 45 4.76 -8.34 22.52
C LEU A 45 5.74 -7.17 22.68
N TYR A 46 5.43 -6.00 22.12
CA TYR A 46 6.33 -4.86 22.07
C TYR A 46 5.80 -3.66 22.86
N THR A 47 6.70 -2.96 23.54
CA THR A 47 6.50 -1.54 23.84
C THR A 47 6.89 -0.75 22.60
N ILE A 48 5.95 0.05 22.10
CA ILE A 48 6.10 0.80 20.85
C ILE A 48 6.18 2.28 21.17
N THR A 49 7.17 2.98 20.61
CA THR A 49 7.22 4.44 20.66
C THR A 49 7.49 5.07 19.31
N LEU A 50 6.91 6.24 19.09
CA LEU A 50 7.20 7.12 17.96
C LEU A 50 7.75 8.42 18.51
N ASN A 51 9.00 8.76 18.18
CA ASN A 51 9.70 9.93 18.71
C ASN A 51 9.67 10.00 20.25
N GLY A 52 9.80 8.84 20.91
CA GLY A 52 9.76 8.70 22.37
C GLY A 52 8.35 8.74 22.98
N LYS A 53 7.30 9.03 22.21
CA LYS A 53 5.92 8.99 22.67
C LYS A 53 5.36 7.58 22.57
N LYS A 54 4.72 7.10 23.63
CA LYS A 54 4.16 5.75 23.68
C LYS A 54 2.98 5.60 22.71
N VAL A 55 3.04 4.54 21.91
CA VAL A 55 1.96 4.11 21.01
C VAL A 55 1.19 2.96 21.67
N ALA A 56 -0.13 2.93 21.49
CA ALA A 56 -0.93 1.81 21.95
C ALA A 56 -0.58 0.56 21.14
N ASN A 57 -0.19 -0.52 21.81
CA ASN A 57 0.22 -1.77 21.17
C ASN A 57 -0.94 -2.78 21.04
N LYS A 58 -2.17 -2.36 21.36
CA LYS A 58 -3.37 -3.17 21.16
C LYS A 58 -3.83 -3.03 19.71
N SER A 59 -3.86 -4.15 19.01
CA SER A 59 -4.36 -4.22 17.63
C SER A 59 -5.79 -3.66 17.50
N LYS A 60 -6.01 -2.97 16.37
CA LYS A 60 -7.30 -2.43 15.94
C LYS A 60 -7.74 -2.99 14.58
N GLY A 61 -7.06 -4.01 14.08
CA GLY A 61 -7.34 -4.64 12.80
C GLY A 61 -6.13 -5.37 12.25
N TYR A 62 -6.17 -5.66 10.96
CA TYR A 62 -5.06 -6.23 10.20
C TYR A 62 -4.99 -5.54 8.84
N TRP A 63 -3.86 -5.69 8.14
CA TRP A 63 -3.65 -5.06 6.84
C TRP A 63 -3.96 -6.00 5.67
N VAL A 64 -3.06 -6.92 5.37
CA VAL A 64 -3.17 -7.84 4.21
C VAL A 64 -3.24 -9.31 4.61
N ASP A 65 -2.79 -9.61 5.82
CA ASP A 65 -2.83 -10.92 6.45
C ASP A 65 -3.26 -10.72 7.91
N PRO A 66 -4.15 -11.56 8.48
CA PRO A 66 -4.55 -11.48 9.89
C PRO A 66 -3.40 -11.49 10.91
N ALA A 67 -2.25 -12.08 10.58
CA ALA A 67 -1.05 -12.05 11.40
C ALA A 67 -0.42 -10.64 11.46
N ILE A 68 -0.52 -9.87 10.37
CA ILE A 68 -0.01 -8.50 10.26
C ILE A 68 -1.05 -7.53 10.80
N GLN A 69 -1.04 -7.38 12.12
CA GLN A 69 -1.96 -6.54 12.88
C GLN A 69 -1.63 -5.06 12.73
N THR A 70 -2.64 -4.20 12.84
CA THR A 70 -2.48 -2.74 12.73
C THR A 70 -2.72 -2.03 14.06
N VAL A 71 -1.84 -1.07 14.37
CA VAL A 71 -2.01 -0.13 15.49
C VAL A 71 -2.01 1.30 14.96
N PRO A 72 -2.96 2.16 15.40
CA PRO A 72 -3.01 3.54 14.95
C PRO A 72 -1.87 4.36 15.52
N LEU A 73 -1.27 5.19 14.67
CA LEU A 73 -0.32 6.24 15.05
C LEU A 73 -1.01 7.60 14.92
N LYS A 74 -0.43 8.63 15.53
CA LYS A 74 -0.92 10.01 15.40
C LYS A 74 0.04 10.80 14.53
N VAL A 75 -0.50 11.50 13.53
CA VAL A 75 0.30 12.41 12.69
C VAL A 75 0.96 13.50 13.54
N ALA A 76 0.29 13.97 14.61
CA ALA A 76 0.83 14.94 15.57
C ALA A 76 2.08 14.45 16.35
N ASP A 77 2.41 13.17 16.28
CA ASP A 77 3.61 12.60 16.90
C ASP A 77 4.79 12.52 15.91
N LEU A 78 4.55 12.76 14.62
CA LEU A 78 5.59 12.99 13.62
C LEU A 78 6.13 14.43 13.71
N LYS A 79 7.34 14.62 13.18
CA LYS A 79 7.97 15.94 12.99
C LYS A 79 8.66 15.99 11.64
N LEU A 80 8.95 17.19 11.12
CA LEU A 80 9.83 17.32 9.96
C LEU A 80 11.26 16.87 10.30
N GLY A 81 11.96 16.32 9.32
CA GLY A 81 13.29 15.72 9.46
C GLY A 81 13.24 14.30 10.04
N THR A 82 14.27 13.93 10.82
CA THR A 82 14.44 12.56 11.28
C THR A 82 13.44 12.17 12.37
N ASN A 83 12.74 11.06 12.14
CA ASN A 83 11.80 10.44 13.07
C ASN A 83 12.30 9.05 13.45
N TYR A 84 11.91 8.59 14.64
CA TYR A 84 12.30 7.28 15.16
C TYR A 84 11.09 6.48 15.60
N LEU A 85 10.94 5.29 15.04
CA LEU A 85 10.04 4.26 15.56
C LEU A 85 10.87 3.24 16.34
N VAL A 86 10.47 2.94 17.56
CA VAL A 86 11.20 2.05 18.45
C VAL A 86 10.30 0.93 18.95
N LEU A 87 10.79 -0.31 18.85
CA LEU A 87 10.19 -1.51 19.44
C LEU A 87 11.11 -2.05 20.53
N GLU A 88 10.57 -2.27 21.72
CA GLU A 88 11.28 -2.83 22.87
C GLU A 88 10.54 -4.05 23.41
N CYS A 89 11.26 -5.15 23.67
CA CYS A 89 10.70 -6.36 24.29
C CYS A 89 11.75 -7.16 25.07
N ASP A 90 11.29 -8.12 25.87
CA ASP A 90 12.13 -9.19 26.42
C ASP A 90 12.17 -10.34 25.42
N TYR A 91 13.18 -10.36 24.55
CA TYR A 91 13.31 -11.36 23.50
C TYR A 91 13.81 -12.69 24.06
N HIS A 92 13.19 -13.80 23.65
CA HIS A 92 13.55 -15.15 24.10
C HIS A 92 13.19 -16.21 23.06
N GLU A 93 13.64 -17.44 23.28
CA GLU A 93 13.56 -18.59 22.36
C GLU A 93 12.14 -19.10 22.04
N LEU A 94 11.11 -18.53 22.67
CA LEU A 94 9.70 -18.92 22.45
C LEU A 94 8.90 -17.82 21.72
N LEU A 95 9.52 -16.67 21.42
CA LEU A 95 8.88 -15.65 20.60
C LEU A 95 8.88 -16.08 19.12
N PRO A 96 7.92 -15.60 18.31
CA PRO A 96 7.76 -16.02 16.92
C PRO A 96 8.92 -15.58 15.99
N GLY A 97 9.87 -14.79 16.50
CA GLY A 97 10.95 -14.19 15.72
C GLY A 97 10.76 -12.68 15.57
N LEU A 98 11.68 -12.06 14.83
CA LEU A 98 11.58 -10.66 14.42
C LEU A 98 11.16 -10.63 12.95
N GLU A 99 10.09 -9.91 12.67
CA GLU A 99 9.51 -9.80 11.34
C GLU A 99 9.50 -8.35 10.85
N ALA A 100 9.21 -8.17 9.56
CA ALA A 100 9.05 -6.85 8.98
C ALA A 100 7.90 -6.07 9.63
N MET A 101 8.05 -4.75 9.66
CA MET A 101 6.98 -3.83 10.02
C MET A 101 6.81 -2.79 8.92
N TYR A 102 5.59 -2.27 8.80
CA TYR A 102 5.20 -1.36 7.74
C TYR A 102 4.56 -0.12 8.33
N LEU A 103 5.01 1.04 7.87
CA LEU A 103 4.31 2.29 8.11
C LEU A 103 3.30 2.48 6.99
N LEU A 104 2.02 2.57 7.34
CA LEU A 104 0.90 2.71 6.41
C LEU A 104 0.27 4.08 6.58
N GLY A 105 -0.09 4.72 5.47
CA GLY A 105 -0.83 5.96 5.50
C GLY A 105 -0.89 6.69 4.17
N ASP A 106 -1.41 7.91 4.24
CA ASP A 106 -1.67 8.77 3.09
C ASP A 106 -0.47 9.70 2.87
N PHE A 107 0.66 9.13 2.44
CA PHE A 107 1.92 9.83 2.18
C PHE A 107 2.65 9.26 0.95
N GLY A 108 3.60 9.99 0.39
CA GLY A 108 4.51 9.48 -0.64
C GLY A 108 5.81 8.99 -0.03
N VAL A 109 6.60 8.27 -0.81
CA VAL A 109 7.94 7.81 -0.41
C VAL A 109 8.97 8.18 -1.47
N LYS A 110 9.99 8.92 -1.07
CA LYS A 110 11.17 9.25 -1.90
C LYS A 110 12.36 8.41 -1.44
N GLY A 111 13.03 7.75 -2.38
CA GLY A 111 14.10 6.81 -2.06
C GLY A 111 13.61 5.68 -1.16
N ALA A 112 14.43 5.26 -0.19
CA ALA A 112 14.10 4.11 0.65
C ALA A 112 13.39 4.47 1.98
N ARG A 113 13.52 5.71 2.47
CA ARG A 113 13.17 6.05 3.86
C ARG A 113 12.71 7.50 4.08
N THR A 114 12.28 8.19 3.04
CA THR A 114 11.81 9.59 3.16
C THR A 114 10.33 9.67 2.86
N MET A 115 9.54 10.06 3.86
CA MET A 115 8.12 10.37 3.74
C MET A 115 7.95 11.75 3.10
N THR A 116 7.10 11.82 2.08
CA THR A 116 6.71 13.03 1.36
C THR A 116 5.19 13.15 1.32
N SER A 117 4.66 14.21 0.69
CA SER A 117 3.23 14.26 0.36
C SER A 117 2.87 13.11 -0.59
N LEU A 118 1.66 12.57 -0.44
CA LEU A 118 1.10 11.63 -1.40
C LEU A 118 0.93 12.37 -2.75
N PRO A 119 1.34 11.79 -3.89
CA PRO A 119 1.12 12.41 -5.19
C PRO A 119 -0.38 12.52 -5.49
N GLU A 120 -0.83 13.71 -5.92
CA GLU A 120 -2.23 13.95 -6.30
C GLU A 120 -2.58 13.34 -7.66
N ALA A 121 -1.59 13.20 -8.54
CA ALA A 121 -1.70 12.61 -9.85
C ALA A 121 -0.44 11.81 -10.18
N LEU A 122 -0.58 10.88 -11.11
CA LEU A 122 0.52 10.06 -11.61
C LEU A 122 0.58 10.17 -13.13
N ASP A 123 1.78 10.26 -13.64
CA ASP A 123 2.07 9.98 -15.04
C ASP A 123 1.98 8.48 -15.32
N LEU A 124 1.79 8.13 -16.60
CA LEU A 124 1.92 6.75 -17.06
C LEU A 124 3.37 6.30 -16.93
N GLY A 125 3.59 5.10 -16.42
CA GLY A 125 4.92 4.51 -16.29
C GLY A 125 5.18 3.94 -14.90
N ASP A 126 6.43 4.01 -14.46
CA ASP A 126 6.87 3.48 -13.16
C ASP A 126 6.35 4.34 -12.01
N TRP A 127 5.54 3.76 -11.12
CA TRP A 127 5.01 4.44 -9.93
C TRP A 127 6.06 4.62 -8.83
N CYS A 128 7.13 3.83 -8.85
CA CYS A 128 8.14 3.85 -7.80
C CYS A 128 8.92 5.17 -7.82
N SER A 129 9.22 5.68 -9.01
CA SER A 129 9.85 6.99 -9.22
C SER A 129 8.91 8.17 -8.92
N GLN A 130 7.61 7.92 -8.79
CA GLN A 130 6.56 8.93 -8.60
C GLN A 130 6.04 9.00 -7.15
N GLY A 131 6.75 8.37 -6.21
CA GLY A 131 6.40 8.44 -4.79
C GLY A 131 5.60 7.26 -4.26
N LEU A 132 5.39 6.20 -5.07
CA LEU A 132 4.66 5.00 -4.65
C LEU A 132 5.48 3.68 -4.71
N PRO A 133 6.76 3.65 -4.31
CA PRO A 133 7.61 2.46 -4.44
C PRO A 133 7.16 1.26 -3.60
N ASN A 134 6.46 1.49 -2.47
CA ASN A 134 6.05 0.45 -1.53
C ASN A 134 4.52 0.27 -1.50
N TYR A 135 3.82 0.69 -2.55
CA TYR A 135 2.35 0.60 -2.64
C TYR A 135 1.92 -0.64 -3.43
N SER A 136 0.86 -1.28 -2.99
CA SER A 136 0.27 -2.47 -3.63
C SER A 136 -1.22 -2.34 -3.93
N GLY A 137 -1.77 -1.13 -3.79
CA GLY A 137 -3.13 -0.81 -4.18
C GLY A 137 -3.27 -0.61 -5.68
N ASN A 138 -4.50 -0.68 -6.19
CA ASN A 138 -4.79 -0.41 -7.60
C ASN A 138 -4.73 1.09 -7.88
N VAL A 139 -4.25 1.46 -9.06
CA VAL A 139 -4.29 2.85 -9.57
C VAL A 139 -5.34 2.93 -10.66
N THR A 140 -6.16 3.98 -10.62
CA THR A 140 -7.13 4.27 -11.69
C THR A 140 -6.78 5.59 -12.34
N TYR A 141 -6.49 5.56 -13.64
CA TYR A 141 -6.32 6.76 -14.45
C TYR A 141 -7.65 7.15 -15.07
N HIS A 142 -7.97 8.43 -15.02
CA HIS A 142 -9.17 9.00 -15.63
C HIS A 142 -8.78 9.80 -16.88
N VAL A 143 -9.42 9.50 -18.01
CA VAL A 143 -9.14 10.15 -19.29
C VAL A 143 -10.46 10.59 -19.92
N ASP A 144 -10.65 11.90 -20.01
CA ASP A 144 -11.80 12.46 -20.72
C ASP A 144 -11.50 12.62 -22.20
N PHE A 145 -12.46 12.24 -23.06
CA PHE A 145 -12.34 12.39 -24.50
C PHE A 145 -13.68 12.69 -25.17
N GLN A 146 -13.61 13.42 -26.28
CA GLN A 146 -14.77 13.76 -27.10
C GLN A 146 -14.98 12.69 -28.18
N LEU A 147 -16.20 12.17 -28.28
CA LEU A 147 -16.58 11.18 -29.29
C LEU A 147 -17.69 11.72 -30.20
N SER A 148 -17.42 11.73 -31.50
CA SER A 148 -18.44 11.98 -32.52
C SER A 148 -19.44 10.84 -32.60
N LYS A 149 -20.65 11.11 -33.09
CA LYS A 149 -21.67 10.06 -33.27
C LYS A 149 -21.13 8.94 -34.17
N LEU A 150 -21.11 7.72 -33.63
CA LEU A 150 -20.68 6.53 -34.34
C LEU A 150 -21.63 6.19 -35.49
N LYS A 151 -21.07 5.74 -36.62
CA LYS A 151 -21.84 5.21 -37.75
C LYS A 151 -22.35 3.81 -37.43
N LYS A 152 -23.38 3.36 -38.16
CA LYS A 152 -23.91 2.00 -38.01
C LYS A 152 -22.80 0.97 -38.27
N GLY A 153 -22.55 0.10 -37.29
CA GLY A 153 -21.52 -0.94 -37.36
C GLY A 153 -20.11 -0.49 -36.97
N GLU A 154 -19.91 0.79 -36.66
CA GLU A 154 -18.65 1.31 -36.14
C GLU A 154 -18.46 0.90 -34.67
N ARG A 155 -17.25 0.49 -34.30
CA ARG A 155 -16.90 0.03 -32.95
C ARG A 155 -15.65 0.74 -32.46
N VAL A 156 -15.60 0.99 -31.15
CA VAL A 156 -14.48 1.64 -30.49
C VAL A 156 -13.85 0.66 -29.52
N ALA A 157 -12.54 0.51 -29.62
CA ALA A 157 -11.75 -0.33 -28.73
C ALA A 157 -10.55 0.45 -28.22
N VAL A 158 -10.17 0.20 -26.97
CA VAL A 158 -8.92 0.65 -26.38
C VAL A 158 -7.84 -0.38 -26.69
N ASP A 159 -6.69 0.07 -27.15
CA ASP A 159 -5.52 -0.75 -27.44
C ASP A 159 -4.34 -0.20 -26.63
N PHE A 160 -3.80 -1.04 -25.72
CA PHE A 160 -2.67 -0.66 -24.87
C PHE A 160 -1.31 -0.94 -25.51
N GLY A 161 -1.27 -1.60 -26.67
CA GLY A 161 -0.03 -2.03 -27.31
C GLY A 161 0.85 -2.83 -26.35
N LYS A 162 2.10 -2.36 -26.16
CA LYS A 162 3.03 -2.93 -25.18
C LYS A 162 2.92 -2.17 -23.86
N TRP A 163 2.64 -2.89 -22.78
CA TRP A 163 2.60 -2.35 -21.43
C TRP A 163 3.18 -3.36 -20.43
N ALA A 164 3.43 -2.93 -19.20
CA ALA A 164 3.94 -3.78 -18.12
C ALA A 164 3.13 -3.56 -16.84
N GLY A 165 2.61 -4.64 -16.26
CA GLY A 165 1.88 -4.67 -15.00
C GLY A 165 1.18 -6.02 -14.81
N ALA A 166 0.39 -6.16 -13.74
CA ALA A 166 -0.22 -7.45 -13.40
C ALA A 166 -1.53 -7.70 -14.15
N LEU A 167 -2.45 -6.73 -14.17
CA LEU A 167 -3.73 -6.82 -14.86
C LEU A 167 -4.29 -5.43 -15.17
N LEU A 168 -4.88 -5.24 -16.34
CA LEU A 168 -5.63 -4.04 -16.69
C LEU A 168 -7.13 -4.27 -16.53
N GLY A 169 -7.83 -3.24 -16.09
CA GLY A 169 -9.27 -3.12 -16.17
C GLY A 169 -9.63 -1.84 -16.92
N VAL A 170 -10.63 -1.92 -17.79
CA VAL A 170 -11.09 -0.76 -18.58
C VAL A 170 -12.60 -0.63 -18.48
N ARG A 171 -13.08 0.58 -18.23
CA ARG A 171 -14.49 0.93 -18.39
C ARG A 171 -14.63 2.38 -18.82
N ALA A 172 -15.77 2.72 -19.39
CA ALA A 172 -16.16 4.08 -19.68
C ALA A 172 -17.48 4.41 -18.98
N ASN A 173 -17.62 5.67 -18.55
CA ASN A 173 -18.87 6.24 -18.00
C ASN A 173 -19.53 5.39 -16.89
N GLY A 174 -18.73 4.79 -16.01
CA GLY A 174 -19.23 3.95 -14.91
C GLY A 174 -19.77 2.58 -15.33
N GLY A 175 -19.54 2.15 -16.56
CA GLY A 175 -19.93 0.83 -17.06
C GLY A 175 -19.18 -0.33 -16.40
N GLU A 176 -19.46 -1.55 -16.87
CA GLU A 176 -18.80 -2.76 -16.39
C GLU A 176 -17.27 -2.70 -16.61
N LEU A 177 -16.50 -3.07 -15.59
CA LEU A 177 -15.04 -3.17 -15.68
C LEU A 177 -14.64 -4.40 -16.49
N LYS A 178 -14.11 -4.18 -17.69
CA LYS A 178 -13.60 -5.24 -18.56
C LYS A 178 -12.14 -5.51 -18.26
N LEU A 179 -11.83 -6.72 -17.80
CA LEU A 179 -10.46 -7.12 -17.46
C LEU A 179 -9.69 -7.58 -18.71
N VAL A 180 -8.41 -7.18 -18.79
CA VAL A 180 -7.54 -7.44 -19.93
C VAL A 180 -6.22 -8.02 -19.42
N GLY A 181 -6.19 -9.35 -19.28
CA GLY A 181 -5.03 -10.08 -18.74
C GLY A 181 -4.00 -10.53 -19.78
N TRP A 182 -4.37 -10.53 -21.06
CA TRP A 182 -3.57 -11.19 -22.11
C TRP A 182 -3.52 -10.36 -23.39
N ALA A 183 -2.43 -10.54 -24.14
CA ALA A 183 -2.31 -10.00 -25.50
C ALA A 183 -3.50 -10.47 -26.37
N PRO A 184 -4.03 -9.63 -27.28
CA PRO A 184 -3.44 -8.38 -27.77
C PRO A 184 -3.73 -7.12 -26.93
N TYR A 185 -4.14 -7.24 -25.66
CA TYR A 185 -4.46 -6.12 -24.78
C TYR A 185 -5.40 -5.09 -25.43
N ARG A 186 -6.42 -5.59 -26.11
CA ARG A 186 -7.41 -4.78 -26.81
C ARG A 186 -8.79 -5.10 -26.27
N VAL A 187 -9.56 -4.06 -25.96
CA VAL A 187 -10.89 -4.21 -25.37
C VAL A 187 -11.90 -3.29 -26.06
N ASP A 188 -13.00 -3.88 -26.53
CA ASP A 188 -14.12 -3.13 -27.09
C ASP A 188 -14.91 -2.47 -25.96
N ILE A 189 -15.11 -1.16 -26.06
CA ILE A 189 -15.86 -0.36 -25.09
C ILE A 189 -17.07 0.33 -25.70
N THR A 190 -17.44 -0.03 -26.94
CA THR A 190 -18.48 0.64 -27.74
C THR A 190 -19.79 0.82 -26.96
N ASP A 191 -20.23 -0.23 -26.28
CA ASP A 191 -21.52 -0.25 -25.56
C ASP A 191 -21.56 0.66 -24.32
N GLN A 192 -20.40 1.19 -23.90
CA GLN A 192 -20.27 2.08 -22.73
C GLN A 192 -20.14 3.56 -23.14
N LEU A 193 -20.10 3.86 -24.44
CA LEU A 193 -19.84 5.20 -24.96
C LEU A 193 -21.12 5.95 -25.33
N LYS A 194 -21.03 7.27 -25.23
CA LYS A 194 -22.05 8.22 -25.67
C LYS A 194 -21.48 9.22 -26.66
N THR A 195 -22.34 9.85 -27.47
CA THR A 195 -21.91 11.00 -28.27
C THR A 195 -21.59 12.17 -27.34
N GLY A 196 -20.49 12.86 -27.58
CA GLY A 196 -20.01 13.95 -26.72
C GLY A 196 -18.86 13.52 -25.82
N VAL A 197 -18.79 14.11 -24.63
CA VAL A 197 -17.73 13.85 -23.64
C VAL A 197 -17.96 12.48 -22.99
N ASN A 198 -16.91 11.68 -22.94
CA ASN A 198 -16.85 10.39 -22.25
C ASN A 198 -15.69 10.41 -21.26
N CYS A 199 -15.86 9.73 -20.12
CA CYS A 199 -14.80 9.49 -19.16
C CYS A 199 -14.38 8.03 -19.24
N LEU A 200 -13.12 7.78 -19.60
CA LEU A 200 -12.49 6.46 -19.60
C LEU A 200 -11.73 6.26 -18.29
N GLU A 201 -11.90 5.09 -17.69
CA GLU A 201 -11.18 4.67 -16.50
C GLU A 201 -10.27 3.49 -16.84
N LEU A 202 -8.97 3.68 -16.60
CA LEU A 202 -7.93 2.68 -16.79
C LEU A 202 -7.44 2.24 -15.42
N VAL A 203 -7.88 1.07 -14.98
CA VAL A 203 -7.51 0.49 -13.69
C VAL A 203 -6.31 -0.42 -13.89
N VAL A 204 -5.16 -0.04 -13.35
CA VAL A 204 -4.02 -0.95 -13.24
C VAL A 204 -4.15 -1.67 -11.90
N LEU A 205 -4.52 -2.95 -11.96
CA LEU A 205 -4.59 -3.78 -10.78
C LEU A 205 -3.17 -4.18 -10.39
N ALA A 206 -2.77 -3.79 -9.19
CA ALA A 206 -1.43 -4.03 -8.69
C ALA A 206 -1.32 -5.44 -8.08
N SER A 207 -0.10 -5.92 -8.03
CA SER A 207 0.26 -7.05 -7.17
C SER A 207 0.88 -6.53 -5.88
N ARG A 208 1.19 -7.42 -4.94
CA ARG A 208 1.93 -7.07 -3.73
C ARG A 208 3.45 -7.08 -3.90
N ARG A 209 3.95 -7.19 -5.14
CA ARG A 209 5.38 -7.24 -5.46
C ARG A 209 6.17 -6.07 -4.88
N ASN A 210 5.63 -4.85 -4.97
CA ASN A 210 6.26 -3.65 -4.43
C ASN A 210 6.39 -3.66 -2.89
N VAL A 211 5.53 -4.42 -2.19
CA VAL A 211 5.55 -4.53 -0.73
C VAL A 211 6.39 -5.72 -0.25
N PHE A 212 6.28 -6.86 -0.94
CA PHE A 212 6.80 -8.15 -0.46
C PHE A 212 7.94 -8.75 -1.30
N GLY A 213 8.29 -8.15 -2.44
CA GLY A 213 9.29 -8.68 -3.38
C GLY A 213 8.69 -9.45 -4.55
#